data_AF-A0AAX4JLK0-F1
#
_entry.id   AF-A0AAX4JLK0-F1
#
_cell.length_a   1.000
_cell.length_b   1.000
_cell.length_c   1.000
_cell.angle_alpha   90.00
_cell.angle_beta   90.00
_cell.angle_gamma   90.00
#
_symmetry.space_group_name_H-M   'P 1'
#
loop_
_entity.id
_entity.type
_entity.pdbx_description
1 polymer ?
#
loop_
_entity_poly.entity_id
_entity_poly.type
_entity_poly.pdbx_seq_one_letter_code
_entity_poly.pdbx_strand_id
1 'polypeptide(L)'
;MAVSFLGKGMFPRIWLQICHLWVYVGLGCLVMPLVVWIIIFIENTKCFAETMDHYLGNDQRVYDRFDGDPYAGYVKGTNIPKHLGGPVFAAAFDVSMWIFILIAICADLFWKFPICKQFLESFWAEGLYEDRKFIDIEFFFLIANAFLKIFIVTATGSQTYTGLYPKQDDPKVDTPLFCLYATMCLLVSIPFTIIAHFFILHGMKMKEYKDEVKAAEEAAKAAADKK
;
A
#
# COMPACT_ATOMS: atom_id res chain seq x y z
N MET A 1 -46.79 -15.07 12.32
CA MET A 1 -45.96 -15.63 11.24
C MET A 1 -44.76 -14.71 11.03
N ALA A 2 -43.63 -15.01 11.66
CA ALA A 2 -42.39 -14.29 11.39
C ALA A 2 -41.81 -14.85 10.09
N VAL A 3 -41.94 -14.10 9.01
CA VAL A 3 -41.29 -14.39 7.73
C VAL A 3 -39.79 -14.41 8.00
N SER A 4 -39.14 -15.57 7.85
CA SER A 4 -37.69 -15.69 8.02
C SER A 4 -37.01 -14.82 6.96
N PHE A 5 -36.64 -13.60 7.33
CA PHE A 5 -36.06 -12.59 6.45
C PHE A 5 -34.67 -12.97 5.91
N LEU A 6 -34.14 -14.12 6.33
CA LEU A 6 -32.86 -14.67 5.92
C LEU A 6 -33.03 -16.17 5.62
N GLY A 7 -33.39 -16.51 4.37
CA GLY A 7 -33.29 -17.89 3.91
C GLY A 7 -31.84 -18.41 4.00
N LYS A 8 -31.65 -19.72 4.14
CA LYS A 8 -30.33 -20.39 4.26
C LYS A 8 -29.31 -19.99 3.17
N GLY A 9 -29.76 -19.51 2.01
CA GLY A 9 -28.90 -19.02 0.92
C GLY A 9 -28.74 -17.49 0.82
N MET A 10 -29.53 -16.70 1.56
CA MET A 10 -29.56 -15.23 1.46
C MET A 10 -28.49 -14.58 2.32
N PHE A 11 -28.30 -15.06 3.56
CA PHE A 11 -27.29 -14.54 4.48
C PHE A 11 -25.86 -14.62 3.91
N PRO A 12 -25.39 -15.76 3.33
CA PRO A 12 -24.04 -15.85 2.76
C PRO A 12 -23.83 -14.89 1.57
N ARG A 13 -24.86 -14.64 0.77
CA ARG A 13 -24.79 -13.72 -0.37
C ARG A 13 -24.69 -12.26 0.07
N ILE A 14 -25.51 -11.85 1.04
CA ILE A 14 -25.46 -10.51 1.61
C ILE A 14 -24.11 -10.27 2.31
N TRP A 15 -23.62 -11.28 3.04
CA TRP A 15 -22.32 -11.21 3.69
C TRP A 15 -21.17 -11.01 2.69
N LEU A 16 -21.14 -11.77 1.59
CA LEU A 16 -20.15 -11.57 0.53
C LEU A 16 -20.23 -10.19 -0.12
N GLN A 17 -21.43 -9.63 -0.29
CA GLN A 17 -21.58 -8.26 -0.79
C GLN A 17 -21.01 -7.24 0.19
N ILE A 18 -21.20 -7.44 1.49
CA ILE A 18 -20.58 -6.60 2.52
C ILE A 18 -19.05 -6.72 2.47
N CYS A 19 -18.50 -7.93 2.32
CA CYS A 19 -17.06 -8.13 2.13
C CYS A 19 -16.54 -7.39 0.89
N HIS A 20 -17.24 -7.48 -0.24
CA HIS A 20 -16.87 -6.74 -1.46
C HIS A 20 -16.90 -5.22 -1.23
N LEU A 21 -17.96 -4.71 -0.59
CA LEU A 21 -18.07 -3.29 -0.25
C LEU A 21 -16.91 -2.84 0.63
N TRP A 22 -16.56 -3.65 1.63
CA TRP A 22 -15.47 -3.37 2.55
C TRP A 22 -14.12 -3.25 1.85
N VAL A 23 -13.84 -4.09 0.84
CA VAL A 23 -12.60 -3.97 0.06
C VAL A 23 -12.48 -2.59 -0.60
N TYR A 24 -13.57 -1.99 -1.08
CA TYR A 24 -13.52 -0.60 -1.60
C TYR A 24 -13.31 0.44 -0.51
N VAL A 25 -13.86 0.22 0.69
CA VAL A 25 -13.60 1.10 1.83
C VAL A 25 -12.12 1.03 2.22
N GLY A 26 -11.55 -0.17 2.31
CA GLY A 26 -10.12 -0.39 2.56
C GLY A 26 -9.23 0.24 1.49
N LEU A 27 -9.65 0.19 0.22
CA LEU A 27 -9.01 0.90 -0.88
C LEU A 27 -9.00 2.42 -0.66
N GLY A 28 -10.15 2.99 -0.24
CA GLY A 28 -10.25 4.40 0.13
C GLY A 28 -9.29 4.77 1.26
N CYS A 29 -9.10 3.88 2.24
CA CYS A 29 -8.13 4.05 3.31
C CYS A 29 -6.67 4.01 2.84
N LEU A 30 -6.36 3.41 1.68
CA LEU A 30 -5.02 3.44 1.06
C LEU A 30 -4.78 4.70 0.22
N VAL A 31 -5.83 5.27 -0.37
CA VAL A 31 -5.75 6.53 -1.12
C VAL A 31 -5.36 7.70 -0.20
N MET A 32 -5.82 7.69 1.06
CA MET A 32 -5.47 8.74 2.03
C MET A 32 -3.95 8.83 2.28
N PRO A 33 -3.23 7.75 2.67
CA PRO A 33 -1.78 7.73 2.74
C PRO A 33 -1.10 8.15 1.44
N LEU A 34 -1.62 7.76 0.27
CA LEU A 34 -1.01 8.16 -1.00
C LEU A 34 -0.97 9.69 -1.15
N VAL A 35 -2.10 10.35 -0.86
CA VAL A 35 -2.20 11.81 -0.87
C VAL A 35 -1.29 12.44 0.18
N VAL A 36 -1.24 11.87 1.39
CA VAL A 36 -0.34 12.31 2.47
C VAL A 36 1.11 12.32 2.01
N TRP A 37 1.59 11.22 1.41
CA TRP A 37 2.98 11.14 0.94
C TRP A 37 3.28 12.12 -0.20
N ILE A 38 2.30 12.46 -1.05
CA ILE A 38 2.45 13.52 -2.05
C ILE A 38 2.61 14.89 -1.38
N ILE A 39 1.82 15.18 -0.34
CA ILE A 39 1.90 16.44 0.42
C ILE A 39 3.28 16.53 1.11
N ILE A 40 3.71 15.46 1.79
CA ILE A 40 5.02 15.39 2.45
C ILE A 40 6.15 15.64 1.46
N PHE A 41 6.12 15.03 0.28
CA PHE A 41 7.13 15.26 -0.74
C PHE A 41 7.22 16.74 -1.16
N ILE A 42 6.07 17.40 -1.33
CA ILE A 42 6.00 18.83 -1.67
C ILE A 42 6.55 19.67 -0.52
N GLU A 43 6.19 19.38 0.73
CA GLU A 43 6.68 20.09 1.92
C GLU A 43 8.18 19.92 2.12
N ASN A 44 8.70 18.70 1.96
CA ASN A 44 10.14 18.41 2.01
C ASN A 44 10.89 19.19 0.93
N THR A 45 10.36 19.24 -0.29
CA THR A 45 10.97 19.98 -1.40
C THR A 45 10.95 21.49 -1.15
N LYS A 46 9.86 22.04 -0.60
CA LYS A 46 9.77 23.45 -0.22
C LYS A 46 10.71 23.79 0.92
N CYS A 47 10.78 22.97 1.96
CA CYS A 47 11.70 23.15 3.07
C CYS A 47 13.15 23.17 2.59
N PHE A 48 13.51 22.27 1.66
CA PHE A 48 14.83 22.30 1.03
C PHE A 48 15.09 23.58 0.24
N ALA A 49 14.11 24.01 -0.57
CA ALA A 49 14.20 25.25 -1.34
C ALA A 49 14.37 26.49 -0.44
N GLU A 50 13.59 26.60 0.63
CA GLU A 50 13.62 27.73 1.56
C GLU A 50 14.89 27.72 2.42
N THR A 51 15.39 26.55 2.79
CA THR A 51 16.59 26.42 3.63
C THR A 51 17.86 26.60 2.82
N MET A 52 17.95 26.04 1.61
CA MET A 52 19.19 25.98 0.83
C MET A 52 19.14 26.77 -0.48
N ASP A 53 18.08 27.52 -0.78
CA ASP A 53 17.92 28.29 -2.03
C ASP A 53 18.15 27.44 -3.30
N HIS A 54 17.66 26.21 -3.28
CA HIS A 54 17.90 25.18 -4.31
C HIS A 54 19.39 24.88 -4.59
N TYR A 55 20.28 25.23 -3.67
CA TYR A 55 21.70 25.01 -3.83
C TYR A 55 22.03 23.52 -3.79
N LEU A 56 22.51 23.00 -4.92
CA LEU A 56 23.01 21.63 -5.07
C LEU A 56 24.55 21.56 -5.13
N GLY A 57 25.20 22.72 -4.93
CA GLY A 57 26.63 22.88 -5.08
C GLY A 57 27.41 22.55 -3.81
N ASN A 58 28.67 22.97 -3.79
CA ASN A 58 29.64 22.51 -2.80
C ASN A 58 30.56 23.60 -2.21
N ASP A 59 30.03 24.81 -2.07
CA ASP A 59 30.75 25.98 -1.56
C ASP A 59 30.57 26.08 -0.04
N GLN A 60 31.69 25.93 0.69
CA GLN A 60 31.75 26.06 2.15
C GLN A 60 31.14 27.40 2.63
N ARG A 61 31.24 28.47 1.83
CA ARG A 61 30.66 29.79 2.14
C ARG A 61 29.14 29.81 2.22
N VAL A 62 28.46 28.82 1.65
CA VAL A 62 27.01 28.66 1.81
C VAL A 62 26.72 28.02 3.17
N TYR A 63 27.48 27.01 3.57
CA TYR A 63 27.32 26.31 4.84
C TYR A 63 27.71 27.14 6.06
N ASP A 64 28.74 27.98 5.92
CA ASP A 64 29.17 28.88 6.99
C ASP A 64 28.07 29.88 7.38
N ARG A 65 27.06 30.10 6.52
CA ARG A 65 25.89 30.96 6.83
C ARG A 65 24.87 30.29 7.76
N PHE A 66 24.84 28.96 7.80
CA PHE A 66 23.83 28.20 8.54
C PHE A 66 24.35 27.69 9.88
N ASP A 67 25.54 27.08 9.88
CA ASP A 67 26.07 26.38 11.07
C ASP A 67 27.42 26.91 11.55
N GLY A 68 28.14 27.72 10.74
CA GLY A 68 29.45 28.26 11.09
C GLY A 68 30.56 27.21 11.35
N ASP A 69 30.26 25.92 11.13
CA ASP A 69 31.19 24.81 11.32
C ASP A 69 32.02 24.59 10.04
N PRO A 70 33.37 24.71 10.11
CA PRO A 70 34.29 24.45 9.00
C PRO A 70 34.17 23.04 8.39
N TYR A 71 33.52 22.11 9.09
CA TYR A 71 33.29 20.74 8.66
C TYR A 71 31.86 20.45 8.20
N ALA A 72 30.98 21.45 8.15
CA ALA A 72 29.55 21.29 7.82
C ALA A 72 29.28 20.91 6.36
N GLY A 73 30.19 21.17 5.42
CA GLY A 73 29.94 20.96 3.99
C GLY A 73 29.94 19.50 3.52
N TYR A 74 30.86 18.67 4.04
CA TYR A 74 31.19 17.37 3.44
C TYR A 74 31.22 16.22 4.45
N VAL A 75 30.82 15.03 3.98
CA VAL A 75 31.13 13.79 4.70
C VAL A 75 32.64 13.56 4.58
N LYS A 76 33.31 13.46 5.73
CA LYS A 76 34.78 13.35 5.82
C LYS A 76 35.28 12.22 4.92
N GLY A 77 36.18 12.54 3.99
CA GLY A 77 36.78 11.57 3.06
C GLY A 77 35.98 11.32 1.77
N THR A 78 34.92 12.10 1.49
CA THR A 78 34.14 12.00 0.25
C THR A 78 33.86 13.39 -0.33
N ASN A 79 33.49 13.45 -1.62
CA ASN A 79 32.99 14.67 -2.27
C ASN A 79 31.48 14.88 -2.10
N ILE A 80 30.83 14.12 -1.19
CA ILE A 80 29.38 14.12 -1.03
C ILE A 80 28.97 15.27 -0.10
N PRO A 81 28.12 16.21 -0.56
CA PRO A 81 27.58 17.26 0.27
C PRO A 81 26.66 16.68 1.37
N LYS A 82 26.90 17.01 2.65
CA LYS A 82 26.12 16.46 3.78
C LYS A 82 24.63 16.81 3.69
N HIS A 83 24.33 18.05 3.30
CA HIS A 83 22.97 18.58 3.19
C HIS A 83 22.15 17.95 2.06
N LEU A 84 22.80 17.30 1.08
CA LEU A 84 22.12 16.68 -0.06
C LEU A 84 21.65 15.25 0.27
N GLY A 85 22.33 14.58 1.20
CA GLY A 85 22.01 13.20 1.60
C GLY A 85 20.61 13.07 2.21
N GLY A 86 20.22 14.00 3.09
CA GLY A 86 18.89 14.00 3.72
C GLY A 86 17.73 14.16 2.73
N PRO A 87 17.71 15.21 1.89
CA PRO A 87 16.67 15.44 0.88
C PRO A 87 16.58 14.32 -0.16
N VAL A 88 17.73 13.79 -0.63
CA VAL A 88 17.73 12.67 -1.59
C VAL A 88 17.16 11.41 -0.95
N PHE A 89 17.55 11.12 0.31
CA PHE A 89 16.99 10.00 1.05
C PHE A 89 15.48 10.16 1.28
N ALA A 90 15.04 11.34 1.70
CA ALA A 90 13.63 11.66 1.90
C ALA A 90 12.83 11.48 0.60
N ALA A 91 13.30 12.04 -0.52
CA ALA A 91 12.66 11.90 -1.83
C ALA A 91 12.58 10.43 -2.28
N ALA A 92 13.67 9.66 -2.12
CA ALA A 92 13.68 8.24 -2.45
C ALA A 92 12.71 7.45 -1.56
N PHE A 93 12.61 7.79 -0.28
CA PHE A 93 11.66 7.18 0.64
C PHE A 93 10.21 7.52 0.28
N ASP A 94 9.91 8.79 0.01
CA ASP A 94 8.57 9.26 -0.39
C ASP A 94 8.08 8.52 -1.66
N VAL A 95 8.94 8.42 -2.67
CA VAL A 95 8.63 7.69 -3.92
C VAL A 95 8.45 6.19 -3.65
N SER A 96 9.29 5.60 -2.80
CA SER A 96 9.15 4.18 -2.40
C SER A 96 7.82 3.94 -1.70
N MET A 97 7.37 4.87 -0.87
CA MET A 97 6.08 4.80 -0.20
C MET A 97 4.91 4.84 -1.19
N TRP A 98 4.98 5.66 -2.25
CA TRP A 98 3.98 5.62 -3.32
C TRP A 98 3.93 4.25 -3.98
N ILE A 99 5.08 3.66 -4.30
CA ILE A 99 5.16 2.32 -4.91
C ILE A 99 4.57 1.26 -3.99
N PHE A 100 4.91 1.27 -2.69
CA PHE A 100 4.36 0.33 -1.71
C PHE A 100 2.84 0.46 -1.57
N ILE A 101 2.30 1.67 -1.58
CA ILE A 101 0.85 1.89 -1.55
C ILE A 101 0.19 1.37 -2.83
N LEU A 102 0.79 1.58 -4.00
CA LEU A 102 0.29 1.05 -5.27
C LEU A 102 0.31 -0.49 -5.31
N ILE A 103 1.36 -1.11 -4.77
CA ILE A 103 1.44 -2.56 -4.58
C ILE A 103 0.31 -3.03 -3.67
N ALA A 104 0.08 -2.35 -2.53
CA ALA A 104 -0.99 -2.72 -1.60
C ALA A 104 -2.39 -2.59 -2.22
N ILE A 105 -2.61 -1.56 -3.04
CA ILE A 105 -3.84 -1.35 -3.83
C ILE A 105 -4.03 -2.49 -4.83
N CYS A 106 -2.99 -2.83 -5.60
CA CYS A 106 -3.06 -3.94 -6.56
C CYS A 106 -3.30 -5.28 -5.87
N ALA A 107 -2.72 -5.48 -4.69
CA ALA A 107 -2.92 -6.67 -3.86
C ALA A 107 -4.32 -6.75 -3.22
N ASP A 108 -5.08 -5.66 -3.13
CA ASP A 108 -6.51 -5.71 -2.76
C ASP A 108 -7.44 -5.95 -3.97
N LEU A 109 -6.94 -5.76 -5.18
CA LEU A 109 -7.72 -5.73 -6.41
C LEU A 109 -7.39 -6.87 -7.40
N PHE A 110 -6.35 -7.66 -7.15
CA PHE A 110 -5.86 -8.70 -8.07
C PHE A 110 -6.94 -9.73 -8.46
N TRP A 111 -7.86 -10.05 -7.55
CA TRP A 111 -8.93 -11.01 -7.77
C TRP A 111 -10.00 -10.50 -8.75
N LYS A 112 -10.10 -9.19 -8.93
CA LYS A 112 -11.10 -8.55 -9.80
C LYS A 112 -10.50 -8.06 -11.12
N PHE A 113 -9.28 -7.51 -11.09
CA PHE A 113 -8.67 -6.86 -12.24
C PHE A 113 -7.39 -7.57 -12.68
N PRO A 114 -7.32 -8.08 -13.93
CA PRO A 114 -6.14 -8.80 -14.42
C PRO A 114 -4.89 -7.92 -14.49
N ILE A 115 -5.05 -6.60 -14.71
CA ILE A 115 -3.93 -5.65 -14.73
C ILE A 115 -3.23 -5.54 -13.37
N CYS A 116 -3.98 -5.63 -12.27
CA CYS A 116 -3.41 -5.63 -10.91
C CYS A 116 -2.59 -6.88 -10.67
N LYS A 117 -3.06 -8.03 -11.18
CA LYS A 117 -2.31 -9.29 -11.13
C LYS A 117 -1.02 -9.22 -11.94
N GLN A 118 -1.08 -8.73 -13.18
CA GLN A 118 0.11 -8.54 -14.03
C GLN A 118 1.13 -7.59 -13.39
N PHE A 119 0.65 -6.51 -12.76
CA PHE A 119 1.52 -5.59 -12.04
C PHE A 119 2.23 -6.28 -10.87
N LEU A 120 1.52 -7.09 -10.07
CA LEU A 120 2.15 -7.86 -8.99
C LEU A 120 3.11 -8.93 -9.52
N GLU A 121 2.76 -9.59 -10.62
CA GLU A 121 3.62 -10.58 -11.30
C GLU A 121 4.91 -9.94 -11.82
N SER A 122 4.94 -8.64 -12.15
CA SER A 122 6.19 -7.96 -12.54
C SER A 122 7.24 -7.88 -11.41
N PHE A 123 6.82 -8.02 -10.16
CA PHE A 123 7.69 -8.11 -8.98
C PHE A 123 7.98 -9.56 -8.57
N TRP A 124 7.49 -10.54 -9.33
CA TRP A 124 7.74 -11.95 -9.08
C TRP A 124 9.15 -12.33 -9.52
N ALA A 125 9.92 -12.92 -8.59
CA ALA A 125 11.24 -13.47 -8.90
C ALA A 125 11.09 -14.92 -9.38
N GLU A 126 11.06 -15.12 -10.69
CA GLU A 126 11.16 -16.44 -11.32
C GLU A 126 12.48 -17.10 -10.87
N GLY A 127 12.38 -18.14 -10.03
CA GLY A 127 13.54 -18.83 -9.44
C GLY A 127 13.38 -19.18 -7.95
N LEU A 128 12.50 -18.51 -7.21
CA LEU A 128 12.21 -18.88 -5.81
C LEU A 128 11.07 -19.92 -5.66
N TYR A 129 10.20 -20.02 -6.67
CA TYR A 129 8.97 -20.81 -6.66
C TYR A 129 8.73 -21.48 -8.02
N GLU A 130 9.65 -22.31 -8.48
CA GLU A 130 9.63 -22.90 -9.84
C GLU A 130 8.37 -23.75 -10.15
N ASP A 131 7.74 -24.37 -9.15
CA ASP A 131 6.61 -25.29 -9.36
C ASP A 131 5.24 -24.76 -8.93
N ARG A 132 5.14 -23.55 -8.34
CA ARG A 132 3.86 -23.02 -7.84
C ARG A 132 3.39 -21.86 -8.69
N LYS A 133 2.15 -21.94 -9.20
CA LYS A 133 1.53 -20.82 -9.90
C LYS A 133 1.25 -19.69 -8.89
N PHE A 134 1.31 -18.44 -9.33
CA PHE A 134 1.00 -17.26 -8.51
C PHE A 134 -0.35 -17.39 -7.75
N ILE A 135 -1.32 -18.07 -8.37
CA ILE A 135 -2.67 -18.37 -7.84
C ILE A 135 -2.64 -19.30 -6.60
N ASP A 136 -1.60 -20.13 -6.46
CA ASP A 136 -1.49 -21.09 -5.35
C ASP A 136 -0.97 -20.42 -4.06
N ILE A 137 -0.46 -19.19 -4.14
CA ILE A 137 0.17 -18.46 -3.02
C ILE A 137 -0.69 -17.28 -2.53
N GLU A 138 -1.90 -17.11 -3.03
CA GLU A 138 -2.79 -15.95 -2.76
C GLU A 138 -3.03 -15.67 -1.26
N PHE A 139 -3.16 -16.71 -0.42
CA PHE A 139 -3.34 -16.52 1.03
C PHE A 139 -2.07 -16.01 1.72
N PHE A 140 -0.89 -16.38 1.24
CA PHE A 140 0.37 -15.84 1.74
C PHE A 140 0.52 -14.38 1.32
N PHE A 141 0.16 -14.04 0.08
CA PHE A 141 0.14 -12.66 -0.40
C PHE A 141 -0.82 -11.77 0.39
N LEU A 142 -1.97 -12.30 0.82
CA LEU A 142 -2.92 -11.58 1.66
C LEU A 142 -2.30 -11.15 3.00
N ILE A 143 -1.58 -12.06 3.65
CA ILE A 143 -0.89 -11.76 4.91
C ILE A 143 0.31 -10.83 4.67
N ALA A 144 1.09 -11.06 3.62
CA ALA A 144 2.18 -10.16 3.24
C ALA A 144 1.68 -8.72 2.97
N ASN A 145 0.54 -8.58 2.28
CA ASN A 145 -0.10 -7.29 2.05
C ASN A 145 -0.54 -6.63 3.36
N ALA A 146 -1.05 -7.41 4.33
CA ALA A 146 -1.37 -6.87 5.64
C ALA A 146 -0.13 -6.31 6.37
N PHE A 147 1.01 -7.01 6.32
CA PHE A 147 2.27 -6.50 6.86
C PHE A 147 2.77 -5.26 6.13
N LEU A 148 2.64 -5.22 4.80
CA LEU A 148 2.97 -4.03 4.00
C LEU A 148 2.11 -2.83 4.43
N LYS A 149 0.81 -3.02 4.67
CA LYS A 149 -0.07 -1.97 5.18
C LYS A 149 0.30 -1.54 6.60
N ILE A 150 0.70 -2.46 7.47
CA ILE A 150 1.23 -2.11 8.81
C ILE A 150 2.48 -1.25 8.67
N PHE A 151 3.40 -1.61 7.76
CA PHE A 151 4.57 -0.78 7.47
C PHE A 151 4.18 0.62 6.98
N ILE A 152 3.21 0.72 6.05
CA ILE A 152 2.69 2.01 5.58
C ILE A 152 2.08 2.83 6.73
N VAL A 153 1.30 2.19 7.62
CA VAL A 153 0.74 2.80 8.82
C VAL A 153 1.86 3.33 9.72
N THR A 154 2.89 2.54 10.01
CA THR A 154 4.00 2.97 10.87
C THR A 154 4.80 4.10 10.24
N ALA A 155 5.13 4.00 8.95
CA ALA A 155 5.86 5.04 8.23
C ALA A 155 5.07 6.35 8.19
N THR A 156 3.79 6.30 7.81
CA THR A 156 2.90 7.47 7.76
C THR A 156 2.65 8.04 9.16
N GLY A 157 2.47 7.17 10.15
CA GLY A 157 2.29 7.54 11.55
C GLY A 157 3.51 8.23 12.14
N SER A 158 4.73 7.84 11.74
CA SER A 158 5.96 8.50 12.20
C SER A 158 6.02 9.98 11.78
N GLN A 159 5.38 10.33 10.67
CA GLN A 159 5.29 11.71 10.16
C GLN A 159 4.29 12.57 10.94
N THR A 160 3.49 11.98 11.83
CA THR A 160 2.63 12.74 12.75
C THR A 160 3.43 13.44 13.84
N TYR A 161 4.58 12.87 14.23
CA TYR A 161 5.42 13.38 15.31
C TYR A 161 6.50 14.36 14.84
N THR A 162 6.85 14.33 13.55
CA THR A 162 7.84 15.24 12.96
C THR A 162 7.30 16.66 12.75
N GLY A 163 5.99 16.88 12.93
CA GLY A 163 5.31 18.19 12.79
C GLY A 163 5.06 18.98 14.07
N LEU A 164 5.59 18.58 15.22
CA LEU A 164 5.46 19.37 16.47
C LEU A 164 6.43 20.57 16.49
N TYR A 165 6.14 21.63 15.73
CA TYR A 165 6.63 22.98 16.02
C TYR A 165 5.53 24.05 15.86
N PRO A 166 5.53 25.10 16.71
CA PRO A 166 4.36 25.92 17.04
C PRO A 166 4.25 27.17 16.16
N LYS A 167 3.01 27.62 15.94
CA LYS A 167 2.56 28.81 15.21
C LYS A 167 2.67 28.73 13.68
N GLN A 168 1.59 28.26 13.06
CA GLN A 168 1.24 28.62 11.69
C GLN A 168 0.09 29.62 11.76
N ASP A 169 0.33 30.85 11.29
CA ASP A 169 -0.61 31.99 11.37
C ASP A 169 -1.75 31.95 10.34
N ASP A 170 -2.04 30.80 9.71
CA ASP A 170 -3.14 30.66 8.73
C ASP A 170 -3.53 29.18 8.55
N PRO A 171 -4.76 28.83 8.09
CA PRO A 171 -5.22 27.46 8.01
C PRO A 171 -4.58 26.76 6.79
N LYS A 172 -3.31 26.40 6.92
CA LYS A 172 -2.65 25.43 6.03
C LYS A 172 -3.07 24.04 6.51
N VAL A 173 -3.32 23.14 5.56
CA VAL A 173 -3.68 21.75 5.81
C VAL A 173 -2.77 21.19 6.90
N ASP A 174 -3.35 20.74 8.01
CA ASP A 174 -2.61 20.16 9.13
C ASP A 174 -2.13 18.76 8.71
N THR A 175 -1.01 18.73 7.98
CA THR A 175 -0.39 17.53 7.45
C THR A 175 -0.18 16.47 8.55
N PRO A 176 0.29 16.81 9.77
CA PRO A 176 0.34 15.88 10.90
C PRO A 176 -1.03 15.27 11.28
N LEU A 177 -2.08 16.09 11.36
CA LEU A 177 -3.43 15.60 11.65
C LEU A 177 -3.97 14.71 10.52
N PHE A 178 -3.67 15.06 9.27
CA PHE A 178 -4.06 14.26 8.11
C PHE A 178 -3.32 12.92 8.05
N CYS A 179 -2.02 12.90 8.39
CA CYS A 179 -1.23 11.69 8.62
C CYS A 179 -1.87 10.80 9.70
N LEU A 180 -2.32 11.39 10.81
CA LEU A 180 -2.95 10.67 11.91
C LEU A 180 -4.25 10.00 11.47
N TYR A 181 -5.13 10.73 10.79
CA TYR A 181 -6.38 10.15 10.26
C TYR A 181 -6.12 9.05 9.24
N ALA A 182 -5.21 9.26 8.28
CA ALA A 182 -4.83 8.25 7.30
C ALA A 182 -4.31 6.97 7.98
N THR A 183 -3.48 7.13 9.01
CA THR A 183 -2.92 6.04 9.83
C THR A 183 -4.02 5.27 10.57
N MET A 184 -4.93 5.98 11.26
CA MET A 184 -6.01 5.35 12.02
C MET A 184 -7.00 4.62 11.12
N CYS A 185 -7.41 5.24 10.01
CA CYS A 185 -8.32 4.63 9.04
C CYS A 185 -7.71 3.36 8.45
N LEU A 186 -6.45 3.44 7.97
CA LEU A 186 -5.78 2.27 7.40
C LEU A 186 -5.59 1.17 8.45
N LEU A 187 -5.09 1.50 9.65
CA LEU A 187 -4.84 0.52 10.71
C LEU A 187 -6.10 -0.27 11.08
N VAL A 188 -7.24 0.42 11.26
CA VAL A 188 -8.52 -0.22 11.57
C VAL A 188 -9.00 -1.05 10.38
N SER A 189 -8.79 -0.59 9.14
CA SER A 189 -9.24 -1.31 7.95
C SER A 189 -8.55 -2.65 7.72
N ILE A 190 -7.29 -2.83 8.16
CA ILE A 190 -6.48 -4.03 7.92
C ILE A 190 -7.16 -5.33 8.34
N PRO A 191 -7.55 -5.54 9.63
CA PRO A 191 -8.16 -6.80 10.06
C PRO A 191 -9.45 -7.14 9.30
N PHE A 192 -10.29 -6.14 9.03
CA PHE A 192 -11.53 -6.36 8.28
C PHE A 192 -11.26 -6.66 6.79
N THR A 193 -10.21 -6.08 6.20
CA THR A 193 -9.81 -6.33 4.81
C THR A 193 -9.26 -7.75 4.65
N ILE A 194 -8.51 -8.24 5.64
CA ILE A 194 -8.05 -9.63 5.73
C ILE A 194 -9.27 -10.56 5.72
N ILE A 195 -10.21 -10.36 6.65
CA ILE A 195 -11.43 -11.17 6.77
C ILE A 195 -12.22 -11.16 5.46
N ALA A 196 -12.44 -9.99 4.87
CA ALA A 196 -13.15 -9.84 3.61
C ALA A 196 -12.49 -10.63 2.48
N HIS A 197 -11.17 -10.50 2.30
CA HIS A 197 -10.44 -11.23 1.27
C HIS A 197 -10.43 -12.75 1.51
N PHE A 198 -10.35 -13.21 2.76
CA PHE A 198 -10.46 -14.63 3.07
C PHE A 198 -11.80 -15.21 2.56
N PHE A 199 -12.91 -14.52 2.79
CA PHE A 199 -14.22 -14.95 2.29
C PHE A 199 -14.34 -14.88 0.77
N ILE A 200 -13.78 -13.84 0.14
CA ILE A 200 -13.82 -13.67 -1.31
C ILE A 200 -13.02 -14.77 -2.02
N LEU A 201 -11.76 -14.97 -1.61
CA LEU A 201 -10.88 -15.97 -2.20
C LEU A 201 -11.39 -17.39 -1.96
N HIS A 202 -11.88 -17.68 -0.75
CA HIS A 202 -12.52 -18.96 -0.48
C HIS A 202 -13.76 -19.18 -1.36
N GLY A 203 -14.58 -18.14 -1.55
CA GLY A 203 -15.72 -18.18 -2.45
C GLY A 203 -15.35 -18.46 -3.91
N MET A 204 -14.25 -17.87 -4.38
CA MET A 204 -13.71 -18.08 -5.73
C MET A 204 -13.18 -19.51 -5.91
N LYS A 205 -12.32 -20.00 -5.01
CA LYS A 205 -11.78 -21.38 -5.10
C LYS A 205 -12.87 -22.44 -5.02
N MET A 206 -13.90 -22.23 -4.20
CA MET A 206 -15.06 -23.14 -4.14
C MET A 206 -15.86 -23.16 -5.44
N LYS A 207 -15.87 -22.06 -6.19
CA LYS A 207 -16.52 -22.00 -7.50
C LYS A 207 -15.66 -22.71 -8.55
N GLU A 208 -14.36 -22.43 -8.60
CA GLU A 208 -13.41 -23.10 -9.49
C GLU A 208 -13.45 -24.62 -9.33
N TYR A 209 -13.40 -25.12 -8.08
CA TYR A 209 -13.51 -26.55 -7.79
C TYR A 209 -14.82 -27.16 -8.31
N LYS A 210 -15.95 -26.46 -8.17
CA LYS A 210 -17.24 -26.95 -8.68
C LYS A 210 -17.29 -26.98 -10.20
N ASP A 211 -16.68 -25.98 -10.84
CA ASP A 211 -16.61 -25.89 -12.29
C ASP A 211 -15.70 -27.00 -12.86
N GLU A 212 -14.58 -27.31 -12.19
CA GLU A 212 -13.68 -28.42 -12.53
C GLU A 212 -14.36 -29.79 -12.40
N VAL A 213 -15.05 -30.05 -11.29
CA VAL A 213 -15.79 -31.31 -11.09
C VAL A 213 -16.87 -31.47 -12.15
N LYS A 214 -17.61 -30.40 -12.46
CA LYS A 214 -18.64 -30.42 -13.50
C LYS A 214 -18.04 -30.69 -14.88
N ALA A 215 -16.91 -30.07 -15.22
CA ALA A 215 -16.21 -30.33 -16.47
C ALA A 215 -15.71 -31.78 -16.56
N ALA A 216 -15.21 -32.34 -15.47
CA ALA A 216 -14.79 -33.74 -15.40
C ALA A 216 -15.98 -34.72 -15.57
N GLU A 217 -17.13 -34.42 -14.96
CA GLU A 217 -18.36 -35.20 -15.14
C GLU A 217 -18.88 -35.14 -16.57
N GLU A 218 -18.85 -33.97 -17.21
CA GLU A 218 -19.25 -33.78 -18.61
C GLU A 218 -18.29 -34.51 -19.57
N ALA A 219 -16.98 -34.45 -19.32
CA ALA A 219 -15.99 -35.20 -20.09
C ALA A 219 -16.15 -36.72 -19.93
N ALA A 220 -16.45 -37.20 -18.72
CA ALA A 220 -16.69 -38.61 -18.44
C ALA A 220 -17.97 -39.12 -19.15
N LYS A 221 -19.05 -38.32 -19.14
CA LYS A 221 -20.28 -38.64 -19.89
C LYS A 221 -20.05 -38.68 -21.40
N ALA A 222 -19.36 -37.68 -21.95
CA ALA A 222 -19.02 -37.65 -23.37
C ALA A 222 -18.09 -38.80 -23.82
N ALA A 223 -17.26 -39.33 -22.91
CA ALA A 223 -16.44 -40.51 -23.17
C ALA A 223 -17.25 -41.83 -23.06
N ALA A 224 -18.27 -41.88 -22.20
CA ALA A 224 -19.18 -43.02 -22.07
C ALA A 224 -20.11 -43.16 -23.29
N ASP A 225 -20.60 -42.04 -23.84
CA ASP A 225 -21.49 -42.03 -25.01
C ASP A 225 -20.77 -42.39 -26.33
N LYS A 226 -19.44 -42.45 -26.33
CA LYS A 226 -18.60 -42.83 -27.50
C LYS A 226 -18.20 -44.32 -27.52
N LYS A 227 -18.64 -45.10 -26.54
CA LYS A 227 -18.41 -46.56 -26.45
C LYS A 227 -19.65 -47.33 -26.82
#